data_AF-A0A0Z8F5L6-F1
#
_entry.id   AF-A0A0Z8F5L6-F1
#
_cell.length_a   1.000
_cell.length_b   1.000
_cell.length_c   1.000
_cell.angle_alpha   90.00
_cell.angle_beta   90.00
_cell.angle_gamma   90.00
#
_symmetry.space_group_name_H-M   'P 1'
#
loop_
_entity.id
_entity.type
_entity.pdbx_description
1 polymer ?
#
loop_
_entity_poly.entity_id
_entity_poly.type
_entity_poly.pdbx_seq_one_letter_code
_entity_poly.pdbx_strand_id
1 'polypeptide(L)' 'MTNEKLGVLLVDVPEPRMTKYSVLIRTDGKYRILDTDSELFVRAYGCRCTQEEAKKYQQFRWAALEDLE' A
#
# COMPACT_ATOMS: atom_id res chain seq x y z
N MET A 1 -9.81 -22.82 5.66
CA MET A 1 -8.85 -21.83 5.15
C MET A 1 -9.60 -20.53 5.02
N THR A 2 -9.32 -19.56 5.86
CA THR A 2 -9.90 -18.22 5.73
C THR A 2 -9.36 -17.62 4.43
N ASN A 3 -10.25 -17.22 3.52
CA ASN A 3 -9.93 -16.44 2.32
C ASN A 3 -9.51 -15.03 2.77
N GLU A 4 -8.34 -14.91 3.40
CA GLU A 4 -7.84 -13.62 3.85
C GLU A 4 -7.36 -12.81 2.65
N LYS A 5 -8.00 -11.67 2.42
CA LYS A 5 -7.65 -10.78 1.30
C LYS A 5 -6.29 -10.14 1.55
N LEU A 6 -5.45 -10.15 0.52
CA LEU A 6 -4.19 -9.42 0.51
C LEU A 6 -4.39 -8.01 -0.03
N GLY A 7 -3.75 -7.06 0.62
CA GLY A 7 -3.71 -5.66 0.22
C GLY A 7 -2.32 -5.08 0.38
N VAL A 8 -2.22 -3.77 0.20
CA VAL A 8 -1.00 -2.98 0.37
C VAL A 8 -1.24 -1.84 1.34
N LEU A 9 -0.16 -1.36 1.95
CA LEU A 9 -0.18 -0.19 2.82
C LEU A 9 0.07 1.08 2.00
N LEU A 10 -0.94 1.94 1.97
CA LEU A 10 -0.90 3.27 1.36
C LEU A 10 -0.82 4.35 2.44
N VAL A 11 -0.39 5.54 2.04
CA VAL A 11 -0.34 6.74 2.86
C VAL A 11 -1.32 7.74 2.28
N ASP A 12 -2.18 8.28 3.14
CA ASP A 12 -3.05 9.38 2.75
C ASP A 12 -2.26 10.69 2.82
N VAL A 13 -2.00 11.27 1.64
CA VAL A 13 -1.34 12.56 1.47
C VAL A 13 -2.39 13.65 1.23
N PRO A 14 -2.24 14.85 1.82
CA PRO A 14 -3.16 15.96 1.59
C PRO A 14 -3.06 16.49 0.16
N GLU A 15 -4.14 17.14 -0.30
CA GLU A 15 -4.12 17.84 -1.58
C GLU A 15 -3.20 19.08 -1.54
N PRO A 16 -2.57 19.47 -2.67
CA PRO A 16 -2.66 18.83 -3.98
C PRO A 16 -1.76 17.60 -4.11
N ARG A 17 -2.32 16.49 -4.59
CA ARG A 17 -1.55 15.27 -4.91
C ARG A 17 -1.07 15.27 -6.34
N MET A 18 0.21 14.94 -6.54
CA MET A 18 0.81 14.80 -7.88
C MET A 18 0.64 13.41 -8.48
N THR A 19 0.35 12.40 -7.65
CA THR A 19 0.17 11.01 -8.06
C THR A 19 -1.03 10.38 -7.37
N LYS A 20 -1.58 9.32 -7.97
CA LYS A 20 -2.70 8.52 -7.44
C LYS A 20 -2.36 7.83 -6.13
N TYR A 21 -1.14 7.29 -6.01
CA TYR A 21 -0.73 6.45 -4.88
C TYR A 21 0.51 6.99 -4.21
N SER A 22 0.52 6.91 -2.87
CA SER A 22 1.72 6.97 -2.04
C SER A 22 1.81 5.66 -1.28
N VAL A 23 2.71 4.77 -1.68
CA VAL A 23 2.76 3.38 -1.22
C VAL A 23 3.97 3.14 -0.33
N LEU A 24 3.78 2.40 0.76
CA LEU A 24 4.89 1.91 1.57
C LEU A 24 5.57 0.74 0.86
N ILE A 25 6.85 0.88 0.57
CA ILE A 25 7.69 -0.16 -0.04
C ILE A 25 8.85 -0.53 0.88
N ARG A 26 9.45 -1.69 0.65
CA ARG A 26 10.70 -2.11 1.30
C ARG A 26 11.78 -2.31 0.24
N THR A 27 12.84 -1.50 0.31
CA THR A 27 14.00 -1.57 -0.59
C THR A 27 15.28 -1.52 0.24
N ASP A 28 16.25 -2.38 -0.09
CA ASP A 28 17.54 -2.46 0.61
C ASP A 28 17.40 -2.63 2.13
N GLY A 29 16.41 -3.42 2.55
CA GLY A 29 16.09 -3.66 3.96
C GLY A 29 15.41 -2.50 4.70
N LYS A 30 15.24 -1.33 4.07
CA LYS A 30 14.62 -0.14 4.66
C LYS A 30 13.21 0.10 4.10
N TYR A 31 12.33 0.66 4.92
CA TYR A 31 11.02 1.13 4.48
C TYR A 31 11.12 2.53 3.89
N ARG A 32 10.39 2.77 2.80
CA ARG A 32 10.26 4.07 2.14
C ARG A 32 8.82 4.26 1.66
N ILE A 33 8.39 5.51 1.57
CA ILE A 33 7.14 5.87 0.89
C ILE A 33 7.52 6.30 -0.53
N LEU A 34 6.81 5.81 -1.52
CA LEU A 34 7.02 6.17 -2.92
C LEU A 34 5.70 6.58 -3.56
N ASP A 35 5.76 7.68 -4.31
CA ASP A 35 4.64 8.25 -5.05
C ASP A 35 4.62 7.71 -6.49
N THR A 36 3.48 7.19 -6.93
CA THR A 36 3.34 6.61 -8.28
C THR A 36 1.90 6.61 -8.77
N ASP A 37 1.72 6.66 -10.09
CA ASP A 37 0.44 6.40 -10.75
C ASP A 37 0.31 4.94 -11.22
N SER A 38 1.39 4.15 -11.11
CA SER A 38 1.44 2.79 -11.64
C SER A 38 0.91 1.77 -10.63
N GLU A 39 -0.28 1.24 -10.89
CA GLU A 39 -0.82 0.12 -10.11
C GLU A 39 0.09 -1.11 -10.17
N LEU A 40 0.70 -1.40 -11.32
CA LEU A 40 1.63 -2.52 -11.46
C LEU A 40 2.80 -2.37 -10.50
N PHE A 41 3.30 -1.15 -10.32
CA PHE A 41 4.35 -0.85 -9.36
C PHE A 41 3.86 -1.06 -7.92
N VAL A 42 2.68 -0.54 -7.58
CA VAL A 42 2.07 -0.72 -6.25
C VAL A 42 1.88 -2.21 -5.93
N ARG A 43 1.35 -2.99 -6.87
CA ARG A 43 1.17 -4.44 -6.73
C ARG A 43 2.52 -5.15 -6.57
N ALA A 44 3.53 -4.79 -7.35
CA ALA A 44 4.82 -5.47 -7.35
C ALA A 44 5.68 -5.16 -6.11
N TYR A 45 5.71 -3.91 -5.65
CA TYR A 45 6.67 -3.44 -4.64
C TYR A 45 6.04 -2.98 -3.32
N GLY A 46 4.72 -2.78 -3.30
CA GLY A 46 3.99 -2.41 -2.10
C GLY A 46 4.14 -3.45 -0.99
N CYS A 47 4.23 -2.98 0.26
CA CYS A 47 4.25 -3.85 1.43
C CYS A 47 2.90 -4.56 1.54
N ARG A 48 2.90 -5.87 1.22
CA ARG A 48 1.69 -6.69 1.21
C ARG A 48 1.40 -7.23 2.60
N CYS A 49 0.15 -7.10 3.03
CA CYS A 49 -0.33 -7.69 4.27
C CYS A 49 -1.84 -7.98 4.20
N THR A 50 -2.32 -8.82 5.11
CA THR A 50 -3.75 -9.02 5.29
C THR A 50 -4.39 -7.80 5.96
N GLN A 51 -5.72 -7.71 5.88
CA GLN A 51 -6.46 -6.66 6.57
C GLN A 51 -6.28 -6.70 8.10
N GLU A 52 -6.16 -7.89 8.70
CA GLU A 52 -5.91 -8.05 10.13
C GLU A 52 -4.51 -7.58 10.54
N GLU A 53 -3.49 -7.89 9.74
CA GLU A 53 -2.13 -7.40 9.97
C GLU A 53 -2.05 -5.88 9.86
N ALA A 54 -2.78 -5.29 8.92
CA ALA A 54 -2.81 -3.85 8.72
C ALA A 54 -3.35 -3.08 9.94
N LYS A 55 -4.21 -3.69 10.77
CA LYS A 55 -4.73 -3.06 12.00
C LYS A 55 -3.63 -2.66 12.99
N LYS A 56 -2.46 -3.31 12.93
CA LYS A 56 -1.28 -2.96 13.74
C LYS A 56 -0.67 -1.62 13.32
N TYR A 57 -0.98 -1.14 12.11
CA TYR A 57 -0.37 0.03 11.50
C TYR A 57 -1.42 1.07 11.12
N GLN A 58 -2.07 1.64 12.13
CA GLN A 58 -3.18 2.60 11.97
C GLN A 58 -2.81 3.86 11.18
N GLN A 59 -1.53 4.18 11.05
CA GLN A 59 -1.04 5.30 10.25
C GLN A 59 -1.11 5.05 8.73
N PHE A 60 -1.33 3.81 8.29
CA PHE A 60 -1.45 3.47 6.89
C PHE A 60 -2.89 3.11 6.55
N ARG A 61 -3.30 3.49 5.34
CA ARG A 61 -4.54 3.02 4.73
C ARG A 61 -4.28 1.70 4.03
N TRP A 62 -4.96 0.65 4.45
CA TRP A 62 -4.94 -0.62 3.73
C TRP A 62 -5.86 -0.55 2.52
N ALA A 63 -5.36 -0.97 1.35
CA ALA A 63 -6.15 -1.12 0.13
C ALA A 63 -6.00 -2.54 -0.39
N ALA A 64 -7.12 -3.20 -0.72
CA ALA A 64 -7.07 -4.54 -1.28
C ALA A 64 -6.38 -4.50 -2.66
N LEU A 65 -5.59 -5.53 -2.99
CA LEU A 65 -4.91 -5.58 -4.28
C LEU A 65 -5.90 -5.61 -5.45
N GLU A 66 -7.09 -6.18 -5.25
CA GLU A 66 -8.16 -6.22 -6.26
C GLU A 66 -8.82 -4.86 -6.52
N ASP A 67 -8.73 -3.92 -5.57
CA ASP A 67 -9.37 -2.59 -5.64
C ASP A 67 -8.43 -1.49 -6.20
N LEU A 68 -7.22 -1.84 -6.67
CA LEU A 68 -6.29 -0.89 -7.29
C LEU A 68 -6.70 -0.65 -8.76
N GLU A 69 -6.95 0.62 -9.13
CA GLU A 69 -7.45 1.15 -10.44
C GLU A 69 -6.67 2.39 -11.00
#